data_AF-A0A850JRN6-F1
#
_entry.id   AF-A0A850JRN6-F1
#
_cell.length_a   1.000
_cell.length_b   1.000
_cell.length_c   1.000
_cell.angle_alpha   90.00
_cell.angle_beta   90.00
_cell.angle_gamma   90.00
#
_symmetry.space_group_name_H-M   'P 1'
#
loop_
_entity.id
_entity.type
_entity.pdbx_description
1 polymer ?
#
loop_
_entity_poly.entity_id
_entity_poly.type
_entity_poly.pdbx_seq_one_letter_code
_entity_poly.pdbx_strand_id
1 'polypeptide(L)'
;MKWYYAVVDPVAARAEWVIAVCLPLTASAGIAGYADAVSRTVAVTLMGVLLVGGVGLPLTAKVVEDWFLKKLLAKAASNRVTELGKALDRLGFDPGADGVTPDMRRHHAQALDAYRAAGEIHAERNEERVRREVDRGYQAIRELELQWLGKVVTEPDAPARPAARPSVAGVPWESAPRGPLKVYSGTGKKLVRVPADLPDRAVVELRNQGPGSTRLYKRRLPIGSNQYQGAVHDEQVIRDVFEYRRFYTYRYLRIISDTAWTLSFLDAAGVPRFASSTRGTCDDLQLYTGGPGLARLADSGGDGAAVSSLDGDLKLLGVMADGHRPSFALAGPVLLRILTSSPWSLDVQPVTGGELPFRTFSTAIEGSESEPIHFTGRTSHVRVRNVDGDTFEVHLLGSDLTRQTTLISRGMWSSTESANFELVLLLKEGSILQVVTSGGKWSFQTVDG
;
A
#
# COMPACT_ATOMS: atom_id res chain seq x y z
N MET A 1 18.12 16.73 -21.82
CA MET A 1 17.34 15.70 -22.54
C MET A 1 18.08 15.36 -23.83
N LYS A 2 18.79 14.23 -23.88
CA LYS A 2 19.42 13.68 -25.10
C LYS A 2 19.43 12.16 -24.97
N TRP A 3 18.82 11.48 -25.92
CA TRP A 3 18.79 10.02 -26.06
C TRP A 3 19.76 9.64 -27.19
N TYR A 4 20.49 8.53 -27.02
CA TYR A 4 21.20 7.86 -28.10
C TYR A 4 20.55 6.49 -28.33
N TYR A 5 20.06 6.25 -29.55
CA TYR A 5 19.76 4.93 -30.09
C TYR A 5 20.94 4.49 -30.95
N ALA A 6 21.36 3.23 -30.80
CA ALA A 6 22.20 2.55 -31.77
C ALA A 6 21.38 1.43 -32.42
N VAL A 7 21.20 1.53 -33.73
CA VAL A 7 20.67 0.50 -34.63
C VAL A 7 21.87 -0.23 -35.21
N VAL A 8 21.88 -1.57 -35.16
CA VAL A 8 22.76 -2.39 -35.98
C VAL A 8 21.90 -3.48 -36.63
N ASP A 9 21.92 -3.47 -37.96
CA ASP A 9 21.24 -4.39 -38.88
C ASP A 9 22.08 -5.67 -39.07
N PRO A 10 21.49 -6.87 -39.28
CA PRO A 10 22.22 -8.13 -39.38
C PRO A 10 22.43 -8.56 -40.84
N VAL A 11 23.48 -9.37 -41.12
CA VAL A 11 23.46 -10.59 -41.96
C VAL A 11 24.90 -11.06 -42.30
N ALA A 12 25.10 -12.38 -42.14
CA ALA A 12 26.17 -13.27 -42.64
C ALA A 12 27.56 -13.18 -41.96
N ALA A 13 28.22 -14.25 -41.47
CA ALA A 13 28.08 -15.68 -41.72
C ALA A 13 28.80 -16.56 -40.66
N ARG A 14 28.26 -17.78 -40.44
CA ARG A 14 28.91 -19.07 -40.13
C ARG A 14 29.53 -19.34 -38.73
N ALA A 15 28.70 -20.01 -37.92
CA ALA A 15 28.90 -21.34 -37.32
C ALA A 15 30.14 -21.62 -36.44
N GLU A 16 29.99 -21.33 -35.14
CA GLU A 16 30.41 -22.23 -34.07
C GLU A 16 29.21 -22.42 -33.12
N TRP A 17 28.85 -23.68 -32.86
CA TRP A 17 27.73 -24.01 -31.98
C TRP A 17 28.16 -23.80 -30.52
N VAL A 18 27.93 -22.61 -29.99
CA VAL A 18 27.87 -22.38 -28.54
C VAL A 18 26.40 -22.42 -28.15
N ILE A 19 25.99 -23.47 -27.43
CA ILE A 19 24.69 -23.50 -26.76
C ILE A 19 24.77 -22.50 -25.59
N ALA A 20 24.44 -21.25 -25.86
CA ALA A 20 24.17 -20.26 -24.84
C ALA A 20 22.76 -20.51 -24.28
N VAL A 21 22.68 -21.18 -23.13
CA VAL A 21 21.44 -21.28 -22.36
C VAL A 21 21.16 -19.90 -21.74
N CYS A 22 20.36 -19.10 -22.43
CA CYS A 22 19.82 -17.85 -21.88
C CYS A 22 18.77 -18.15 -20.81
N LEU A 23 19.14 -18.08 -19.53
CA LEU A 23 18.19 -17.90 -18.44
C LEU A 23 17.76 -16.42 -18.40
N PRO A 24 16.46 -16.10 -18.43
CA PRO A 24 16.01 -14.71 -18.31
C PRO A 24 16.23 -14.21 -16.87
N LEU A 25 17.17 -13.27 -16.72
CA LEU A 25 17.34 -12.48 -15.51
C LEU A 25 16.22 -11.42 -15.43
N THR A 26 15.11 -11.75 -14.80
CA THR A 26 14.15 -10.73 -14.34
C THR A 26 14.56 -10.26 -12.95
N ALA A 27 15.04 -9.02 -12.88
CA ALA A 27 15.29 -8.31 -11.63
C ALA A 27 13.97 -7.84 -11.00
N SER A 28 13.56 -8.47 -9.90
CA SER A 28 12.72 -7.85 -8.88
C SER A 28 13.22 -8.30 -7.52
N ALA A 29 13.60 -7.34 -6.69
CA ALA A 29 14.16 -7.55 -5.36
C ALA A 29 13.21 -8.41 -4.50
N GLY A 30 13.71 -9.55 -4.00
CA GLY A 30 12.97 -10.43 -3.09
C GLY A 30 13.33 -11.92 -3.15
N ILE A 31 14.16 -12.37 -4.11
CA ILE A 31 14.51 -13.80 -4.24
C ILE A 31 16.03 -14.00 -4.53
N ALA A 32 16.90 -13.32 -3.78
CA ALA A 32 18.35 -13.40 -3.99
C ALA A 32 18.96 -14.76 -3.55
N GLY A 33 18.36 -15.47 -2.60
CA GLY A 33 18.88 -16.76 -2.12
C GLY A 33 18.55 -17.98 -3.01
N TYR A 34 17.50 -17.90 -3.83
CA TYR A 34 17.00 -19.07 -4.58
C TYR A 34 17.67 -19.23 -5.95
N ALA A 35 18.02 -18.12 -6.60
CA ALA A 35 18.68 -18.13 -7.91
C ALA A 35 20.14 -18.61 -7.83
N ASP A 36 20.87 -18.25 -6.77
CA ASP A 36 22.29 -18.58 -6.64
C ASP A 36 22.52 -20.08 -6.32
N ALA A 37 21.64 -20.68 -5.51
CA ALA A 37 21.71 -22.12 -5.18
C ALA A 37 21.37 -23.02 -6.37
N VAL A 38 20.40 -22.62 -7.21
CA VAL A 38 20.03 -23.36 -8.42
C VAL A 38 21.12 -23.20 -9.49
N SER A 39 21.66 -21.99 -9.67
CA SER A 39 22.74 -21.70 -10.62
C SER A 39 24.02 -22.51 -10.34
N ARG A 40 24.49 -22.55 -9.08
CA ARG A 40 25.68 -23.31 -8.71
C ARG A 40 25.50 -24.82 -8.84
N THR A 41 24.32 -25.34 -8.48
CA THR A 41 24.03 -26.78 -8.61
C THR A 41 23.98 -27.20 -10.08
N VAL A 42 23.39 -26.37 -10.95
CA VAL A 42 23.34 -26.62 -12.39
C VAL A 42 24.73 -26.55 -13.02
N ALA A 43 25.55 -25.55 -12.65
CA ALA A 43 26.90 -25.37 -13.19
C ALA A 43 27.87 -26.50 -12.81
N VAL A 44 27.86 -26.94 -11.55
CA VAL A 44 28.71 -28.05 -11.07
C VAL A 44 28.33 -29.38 -11.74
N THR A 45 27.03 -29.60 -11.98
CA THR A 45 26.54 -30.83 -12.61
C THR A 45 26.86 -30.86 -14.12
N LEU A 46 26.75 -29.72 -14.81
CA LEU A 46 27.13 -29.58 -16.22
C LEU A 46 28.64 -29.82 -16.44
N MET A 47 29.49 -29.32 -15.53
CA MET A 47 30.93 -29.61 -15.55
C MET A 47 31.24 -31.09 -15.30
N GLY A 48 30.50 -31.75 -14.39
CA GLY A 48 30.65 -33.18 -14.15
C GLY A 48 30.27 -34.06 -15.33
N VAL A 49 29.24 -33.69 -16.10
CA VAL A 49 28.81 -34.41 -17.31
C VAL A 49 29.78 -34.20 -18.48
N LEU A 50 30.40 -33.01 -18.57
CA LEU A 50 31.41 -32.71 -19.59
C LEU A 50 32.76 -33.42 -19.35
N LEU A 51 33.11 -33.73 -18.10
CA LEU A 51 34.40 -34.34 -17.75
C LEU A 51 34.43 -35.88 -17.86
N VAL A 52 33.29 -36.57 -17.96
CA VAL A 52 33.22 -38.05 -17.79
C VAL A 52 33.07 -38.86 -19.09
N GLY A 53 32.91 -38.29 -20.29
CA GLY A 53 33.04 -39.17 -21.47
C GLY A 53 32.68 -38.61 -22.83
N GLY A 54 33.69 -38.46 -23.68
CA GLY A 54 33.53 -38.62 -25.12
C GLY A 54 33.15 -40.06 -25.46
N VAL A 55 32.26 -40.21 -26.44
CA VAL A 55 31.80 -41.48 -27.06
C VAL A 55 30.77 -42.27 -26.23
N GLY A 56 29.52 -41.76 -26.15
CA GLY A 56 28.35 -42.50 -25.65
C GLY A 56 27.07 -41.67 -25.41
N LEU A 57 26.82 -40.60 -26.18
CA LEU A 57 26.10 -39.41 -25.69
C LEU A 57 24.56 -39.32 -25.75
N PRO A 58 23.76 -40.06 -26.54
CA PRO A 58 22.30 -39.84 -26.53
C PRO A 58 21.57 -40.56 -25.37
N LEU A 59 22.09 -41.70 -24.91
CA LEU A 59 21.45 -42.49 -23.84
C LEU A 59 21.79 -41.97 -22.44
N THR A 60 23.01 -41.47 -22.22
CA THR A 60 23.43 -40.89 -20.92
C THR A 60 22.82 -39.51 -20.68
N ALA A 61 22.68 -38.67 -21.72
CA ALA A 61 22.01 -37.38 -21.62
C ALA A 61 20.54 -37.53 -21.19
N LYS A 62 19.80 -38.48 -21.76
CA LYS A 62 18.40 -38.75 -21.41
C LYS A 62 18.24 -39.26 -19.98
N VAL A 63 19.15 -40.11 -19.50
CA VAL A 63 19.15 -40.60 -18.11
C VAL A 63 19.46 -39.47 -17.12
N VAL A 64 20.40 -38.57 -17.44
CA VAL A 64 20.73 -37.40 -16.61
C VAL A 64 19.58 -36.39 -16.60
N GLU A 65 18.95 -36.14 -17.75
CA GLU A 65 17.77 -35.28 -17.87
C GLU A 65 16.59 -35.83 -17.06
N ASP A 66 16.27 -37.13 -17.22
CA ASP A 66 15.22 -37.80 -16.44
C ASP A 66 15.52 -37.77 -14.94
N TRP A 67 16.77 -37.97 -14.53
CA TRP A 67 17.17 -37.90 -13.13
C TRP A 67 17.04 -36.47 -12.56
N PHE A 68 17.45 -35.45 -13.32
CA PHE A 68 17.36 -34.06 -12.90
C PHE A 68 15.91 -33.57 -12.82
N LEU A 69 15.09 -33.92 -13.82
CA LEU A 69 13.64 -33.66 -13.80
C LEU A 69 12.97 -34.32 -12.59
N LYS A 70 13.26 -35.60 -12.33
CA LYS A 70 12.76 -36.30 -11.12
C LYS A 70 13.21 -35.61 -9.83
N LYS A 71 14.45 -35.14 -9.74
CA LYS A 71 14.95 -34.46 -8.54
C LYS A 71 14.29 -33.09 -8.34
N LEU A 72 14.07 -32.34 -9.42
CA LEU A 72 13.37 -31.05 -9.39
C LEU A 72 11.90 -31.23 -9.01
N LEU A 73 11.21 -32.20 -9.62
CA LEU A 73 9.82 -32.48 -9.32
C LEU A 73 9.65 -33.01 -7.90
N ALA A 74 10.55 -33.86 -7.39
CA ALA A 74 10.53 -34.33 -6.01
C ALA A 74 10.72 -33.16 -5.02
N LYS A 75 11.64 -32.23 -5.32
CA LYS A 75 11.82 -31.01 -4.53
C LYS A 75 10.57 -30.12 -4.58
N ALA A 76 9.93 -30.00 -5.75
CA ALA A 76 8.68 -29.26 -5.89
C ALA A 76 7.53 -29.90 -5.11
N ALA A 77 7.42 -31.23 -5.10
CA ALA A 77 6.44 -31.98 -4.34
C ALA A 77 6.66 -31.81 -2.82
N SER A 78 7.91 -31.93 -2.35
CA SER A 78 8.29 -31.68 -0.96
C SER A 78 7.88 -30.28 -0.50
N ASN A 79 8.26 -29.26 -1.28
CA ASN A 79 7.88 -27.86 -0.99
C ASN A 79 6.36 -27.68 -0.92
N ARG A 80 5.60 -28.33 -1.79
CA ARG A 80 4.12 -28.26 -1.80
C ARG A 80 3.50 -28.83 -0.53
N VAL A 81 3.98 -29.98 -0.05
CA VAL A 81 3.52 -30.59 1.20
C VAL A 81 3.86 -29.67 2.38
N THR A 82 5.09 -29.14 2.43
CA THR A 82 5.49 -28.17 3.47
C THR A 82 4.63 -26.91 3.45
N GLU A 83 4.31 -26.35 2.28
CA GLU A 83 3.45 -25.16 2.18
C GLU A 83 1.99 -25.46 2.58
N LEU A 84 1.48 -26.67 2.33
CA LEU A 84 0.16 -27.09 2.82
C LEU A 84 0.14 -27.17 4.36
N GLY A 85 1.19 -27.74 4.98
CA GLY A 85 1.34 -27.76 6.44
C GLY A 85 1.37 -26.34 7.03
N LYS A 86 2.18 -25.45 6.45
CA LYS A 86 2.21 -24.02 6.84
C LYS A 86 0.86 -23.33 6.65
N ALA A 87 0.07 -23.71 5.64
CA ALA A 87 -1.26 -23.16 5.42
C ALA A 87 -2.24 -23.57 6.52
N LEU A 88 -2.20 -24.84 6.94
CA LEU A 88 -2.96 -25.34 8.09
C LEU A 88 -2.58 -24.60 9.38
N ASP A 89 -1.29 -24.43 9.64
CA ASP A 89 -0.81 -23.71 10.83
C ASP A 89 -1.26 -22.25 10.82
N ARG A 90 -1.14 -21.57 9.67
CA ARG A 90 -1.56 -20.16 9.51
C ARG A 90 -3.06 -19.95 9.62
N LEU A 91 -3.87 -20.99 9.39
CA LEU A 91 -5.31 -20.89 9.50
C LEU A 91 -5.74 -20.56 10.94
N GLY A 92 -4.98 -21.05 11.93
CA GLY A 92 -5.27 -20.85 13.35
C GLY A 92 -6.68 -21.32 13.73
N PHE A 93 -7.21 -22.31 13.02
CA PHE A 93 -8.53 -22.86 13.27
C PHE A 93 -8.48 -23.81 14.47
N ASP A 94 -9.26 -23.49 15.50
CA ASP A 94 -9.46 -24.37 16.64
C ASP A 94 -10.80 -25.11 16.48
N PRO A 95 -10.81 -26.44 16.25
CA PRO A 95 -12.03 -27.21 16.12
C PRO A 95 -12.89 -27.25 17.40
N GLY A 96 -12.34 -26.86 18.55
CA GLY A 96 -13.03 -26.78 19.84
C GLY A 96 -13.60 -25.40 20.18
N ALA A 97 -13.35 -24.37 19.35
CA ALA A 97 -13.81 -23.02 19.60
C ALA A 97 -15.34 -22.88 19.46
N ASP A 98 -15.90 -21.90 20.17
CA ASP A 98 -17.32 -21.57 20.08
C ASP A 98 -17.72 -21.15 18.65
N GLY A 99 -18.88 -21.66 18.19
CA GLY A 99 -19.41 -21.40 16.85
C GLY A 99 -18.85 -22.30 15.75
N VAL A 100 -18.00 -23.27 16.07
CA VAL A 100 -17.50 -24.27 15.11
C VAL A 100 -18.59 -25.29 14.75
N THR A 101 -18.93 -25.35 13.46
CA THR A 101 -19.93 -26.29 12.95
C THR A 101 -19.34 -27.69 12.69
N PRO A 102 -20.18 -28.74 12.60
CA PRO A 102 -19.72 -30.07 12.19
C PRO A 102 -19.06 -30.08 10.80
N ASP A 103 -19.55 -29.28 9.86
CA ASP A 103 -18.97 -29.16 8.52
C ASP A 103 -17.56 -28.56 8.56
N MET A 104 -17.32 -27.54 9.38
CA MET A 104 -15.98 -26.97 9.58
C MET A 104 -15.02 -28.02 10.14
N ARG A 105 -15.45 -28.78 11.15
CA ARG A 105 -14.65 -29.90 11.69
C ARG A 105 -14.33 -30.96 10.64
N ARG A 106 -15.30 -31.29 9.77
CA ARG A 106 -15.12 -32.22 8.65
C ARG A 106 -14.09 -31.70 7.64
N HIS A 107 -14.19 -30.45 7.21
CA HIS A 107 -13.23 -29.87 6.25
C HIS A 107 -11.82 -29.76 6.85
N HIS A 108 -11.71 -29.44 8.15
CA HIS A 108 -10.42 -29.45 8.84
C HIS A 108 -9.80 -30.85 8.89
N ALA A 109 -10.58 -31.88 9.25
CA ALA A 109 -10.13 -33.27 9.23
C ALA A 109 -9.69 -33.70 7.83
N GLN A 110 -10.48 -33.38 6.79
CA GLN A 110 -10.13 -33.67 5.40
C GLN A 110 -8.81 -33.01 4.97
N ALA A 111 -8.55 -31.78 5.41
CA ALA A 111 -7.30 -31.10 5.09
C ALA A 111 -6.09 -31.73 5.80
N LEU A 112 -6.24 -32.13 7.08
CA LEU A 112 -5.22 -32.87 7.82
C LEU A 112 -4.93 -34.25 7.23
N ASP A 113 -5.98 -34.97 6.83
CA ASP A 113 -5.85 -36.28 6.19
C ASP A 113 -5.15 -36.17 4.84
N ALA A 114 -5.50 -35.18 4.02
CA ALA A 114 -4.83 -34.90 2.76
C ALA A 114 -3.35 -34.54 2.96
N TYR A 115 -3.03 -33.75 3.99
CA TYR A 115 -1.64 -33.42 4.34
C TYR A 115 -0.84 -34.67 4.75
N ARG A 116 -1.40 -35.54 5.60
CA ARG A 116 -0.78 -36.82 6.00
C ARG A 116 -0.57 -37.74 4.80
N ALA A 117 -1.60 -37.94 3.99
CA ALA A 117 -1.54 -38.77 2.79
C ALA A 117 -0.51 -38.24 1.78
N ALA A 118 -0.44 -36.92 1.57
CA ALA A 118 0.56 -36.32 0.70
C ALA A 118 1.99 -36.55 1.22
N GLY A 119 2.21 -36.53 2.54
CA GLY A 119 3.49 -36.86 3.16
C GLY A 119 3.89 -38.33 2.98
N GLU A 120 2.95 -39.26 3.15
CA GLU A 120 3.17 -40.71 2.94
C GLU A 120 3.48 -41.02 1.47
N ILE A 121 2.66 -40.52 0.54
CA ILE A 121 2.84 -40.71 -0.91
C ILE A 121 4.15 -40.05 -1.40
N HIS A 122 4.57 -38.95 -0.77
CA HIS A 122 5.85 -38.33 -1.08
C HIS A 122 7.03 -39.28 -0.81
N ALA A 123 6.95 -40.12 0.23
CA ALA A 123 7.95 -41.16 0.50
C ALA A 123 8.01 -42.22 -0.62
N GLU A 124 6.88 -42.50 -1.28
CA GLU A 124 6.76 -43.40 -2.44
C GLU A 124 7.26 -42.78 -3.76
N ARG A 125 7.66 -41.50 -3.76
CA ARG A 125 8.09 -40.73 -4.95
C ARG A 125 7.05 -40.65 -6.07
N ASN A 126 5.75 -40.67 -5.74
CA ASN A 126 4.66 -40.52 -6.71
C ASN A 126 4.11 -39.07 -6.74
N GLU A 127 4.76 -38.21 -7.50
CA GLU A 127 4.53 -36.76 -7.50
C GLU A 127 3.14 -36.33 -7.97
N GLU A 128 2.56 -37.04 -8.93
CA GLU A 128 1.23 -36.72 -9.44
C GLU A 128 0.13 -37.07 -8.43
N ARG A 129 0.32 -38.14 -7.64
CA ARG A 129 -0.55 -38.42 -6.48
C ARG A 129 -0.34 -37.38 -5.38
N VAL A 130 0.90 -36.99 -5.06
CA VAL A 130 1.16 -35.91 -4.08
C VAL A 130 0.45 -34.63 -4.51
N ARG A 131 0.55 -34.24 -5.78
CA ARG A 131 -0.11 -33.04 -6.30
C ARG A 131 -1.63 -33.10 -6.10
N ARG A 132 -2.27 -34.22 -6.42
CA ARG A 132 -3.73 -34.39 -6.25
C ARG A 132 -4.16 -34.28 -4.79
N GLU A 133 -3.44 -34.92 -3.86
CA GLU A 133 -3.76 -34.81 -2.43
C GLU A 133 -3.49 -33.40 -1.89
N VAL A 134 -2.43 -32.74 -2.34
CA VAL A 134 -2.19 -31.33 -1.99
C VAL A 134 -3.31 -30.42 -2.50
N ASP A 135 -3.75 -30.59 -3.75
CA ASP A 135 -4.85 -29.82 -4.33
C ASP A 135 -6.16 -30.06 -3.55
N ARG A 136 -6.44 -31.31 -3.15
CA ARG A 136 -7.56 -31.67 -2.27
C ARG A 136 -7.45 -31.01 -0.90
N GLY A 137 -6.26 -31.01 -0.28
CA GLY A 137 -6.00 -30.34 0.98
C GLY A 137 -6.28 -28.84 0.89
N TYR A 138 -5.82 -28.17 -0.17
CA TYR A 138 -6.11 -26.75 -0.39
C TYR A 138 -7.60 -26.47 -0.65
N GLN A 139 -8.31 -27.36 -1.33
CA GLN A 139 -9.75 -27.24 -1.49
C GLN A 139 -10.47 -27.33 -0.13
N ALA A 140 -10.11 -28.30 0.71
CA ALA A 140 -10.69 -28.44 2.04
C ALA A 140 -10.38 -27.23 2.94
N ILE A 141 -9.14 -26.72 2.92
CA ILE A 141 -8.78 -25.47 3.62
C ILE A 141 -9.62 -24.30 3.12
N ARG A 142 -9.82 -24.18 1.80
CA ARG A 142 -10.63 -23.10 1.23
C ARG A 142 -12.08 -23.19 1.70
N GLU A 143 -12.68 -24.37 1.67
CA GLU A 143 -14.06 -24.58 2.13
C GLU A 143 -14.21 -24.31 3.63
N LEU A 144 -13.24 -24.76 4.43
CA LEU A 144 -13.14 -24.44 5.86
C LEU A 144 -13.03 -22.93 6.10
N GLU A 145 -12.14 -22.24 5.40
CA GLU A 145 -11.95 -20.79 5.51
C GLU A 145 -13.23 -20.02 5.19
N LEU A 146 -13.94 -20.38 4.11
CA LEU A 146 -15.18 -19.72 3.73
C LEU A 146 -16.27 -19.86 4.79
N GLN A 147 -16.28 -20.97 5.51
CA GLN A 147 -17.23 -21.15 6.62
C GLN A 147 -16.75 -20.40 7.86
N TRP A 148 -15.50 -20.59 8.26
CA TRP A 148 -14.93 -20.08 9.51
C TRP A 148 -14.82 -18.55 9.54
N LEU A 149 -14.43 -17.95 8.41
CA LEU A 149 -14.19 -16.50 8.32
C LEU A 149 -15.46 -15.70 8.07
N GLY A 150 -16.58 -16.36 7.76
CA GLY A 150 -17.90 -15.77 7.55
C GLY A 150 -18.43 -15.99 6.14
N LYS A 151 -19.76 -15.95 6.01
CA LYS A 151 -20.43 -16.14 4.71
C LYS A 151 -19.91 -15.13 3.68
N VAL A 152 -19.57 -15.62 2.49
CA VAL A 152 -19.22 -14.75 1.37
C VAL A 152 -20.44 -13.92 1.00
N VAL A 153 -20.29 -12.60 1.04
CA VAL A 153 -21.28 -11.69 0.49
C VAL A 153 -20.96 -11.56 -1.00
N THR A 154 -21.82 -12.13 -1.84
CA THR A 154 -21.79 -11.89 -3.28
C THR A 154 -22.40 -10.53 -3.58
N GLU A 155 -22.02 -9.95 -4.72
CA GLU A 155 -22.57 -8.67 -5.17
C GLU A 155 -24.12 -8.70 -5.13
N PRO A 156 -24.79 -7.68 -4.57
CA PRO A 156 -26.21 -7.49 -4.83
C PRO A 156 -26.42 -7.19 -6.32
N ASP A 157 -27.50 -7.71 -6.89
CA ASP A 157 -27.89 -7.49 -8.29
C ASP A 157 -28.23 -6.00 -8.52
N ALA A 158 -27.24 -5.19 -8.87
CA ALA A 158 -27.44 -3.93 -9.57
C ALA A 158 -26.15 -3.48 -10.30
N PRO A 159 -26.21 -3.21 -11.62
CA PRO A 159 -25.05 -2.73 -12.35
C PRO A 159 -24.90 -1.22 -12.20
N ALA A 160 -23.72 -0.77 -11.77
CA ALA A 160 -23.22 0.55 -12.16
C ALA A 160 -22.34 0.36 -13.40
N ARG A 161 -22.75 0.97 -14.51
CA ARG A 161 -22.00 1.03 -15.77
C ARG A 161 -20.58 1.54 -15.48
N PRO A 162 -19.50 0.95 -16.03
CA PRO A 162 -18.16 1.47 -15.84
C PRO A 162 -18.09 2.87 -16.46
N ALA A 163 -18.08 3.90 -15.60
CA ALA A 163 -17.88 5.26 -16.05
C ALA A 163 -16.43 5.39 -16.56
N ALA A 164 -16.26 6.11 -17.67
CA ALA A 164 -14.93 6.49 -18.16
C ALA A 164 -14.15 7.17 -17.02
N ARG A 165 -12.86 6.85 -16.90
CA ARG A 165 -11.96 7.39 -15.87
C ARG A 165 -11.90 8.92 -16.03
N PRO A 166 -12.41 9.72 -15.08
CA PRO A 166 -12.16 11.15 -15.12
C PRO A 166 -10.68 11.38 -14.83
N SER A 167 -9.98 12.15 -15.68
CA SER A 167 -8.67 12.69 -15.31
C SER A 167 -8.86 13.71 -14.17
N VAL A 168 -7.81 14.07 -13.44
CA VAL A 168 -7.86 15.09 -12.38
C VAL A 168 -8.43 16.43 -12.89
N ALA A 169 -8.19 16.77 -14.16
CA ALA A 169 -8.76 17.95 -14.81
C ALA A 169 -10.22 17.77 -15.26
N GLY A 170 -10.73 16.54 -15.24
CA GLY A 170 -12.08 16.14 -15.64
C GLY A 170 -12.97 15.64 -14.50
N VAL A 171 -12.51 15.68 -13.24
CA VAL A 171 -13.41 15.51 -12.09
C VAL A 171 -14.20 16.82 -11.95
N PRO A 172 -15.53 16.82 -12.13
CA PRO A 172 -16.32 18.02 -11.96
C PRO A 172 -16.45 18.34 -10.46
N TRP A 173 -15.42 19.00 -9.92
CA TRP A 173 -15.25 19.32 -8.50
C TRP A 173 -16.44 20.10 -7.90
N GLU A 174 -17.21 20.80 -8.75
CA GLU A 174 -18.38 21.61 -8.39
C GLU A 174 -19.70 20.83 -8.31
N SER A 175 -19.80 19.65 -8.93
CA SER A 175 -21.06 18.88 -9.02
C SER A 175 -21.17 17.87 -7.90
N ALA A 176 -22.31 17.65 -7.24
CA ALA A 176 -22.49 16.79 -6.04
C ALA A 176 -21.70 15.45 -6.02
N PRO A 177 -21.31 14.91 -4.84
CA PRO A 177 -20.56 13.66 -4.76
C PRO A 177 -21.23 12.55 -5.55
N ARG A 178 -20.45 11.86 -6.38
CA ARG A 178 -20.98 10.74 -7.14
C ARG A 178 -21.31 9.59 -6.19
N GLY A 179 -22.39 8.86 -6.49
CA GLY A 179 -22.75 7.66 -5.74
C GLY A 179 -21.64 6.60 -5.76
N PRO A 180 -21.63 5.67 -4.79
CA PRO A 180 -20.66 4.58 -4.74
C PRO A 180 -20.63 3.74 -6.01
N LEU A 181 -19.44 3.23 -6.35
CA LEU A 181 -19.23 2.23 -7.41
C LEU A 181 -19.90 0.91 -7.06
N LYS A 182 -19.78 0.49 -5.80
CA LYS A 182 -20.32 -0.76 -5.25
C LYS A 182 -20.64 -0.55 -3.77
N VAL A 183 -21.70 -1.20 -3.28
CA VAL A 183 -22.13 -1.17 -1.88
C VAL A 183 -22.44 -2.58 -1.40
N TYR A 184 -21.98 -2.91 -0.21
CA TYR A 184 -22.28 -4.14 0.50
C TYR A 184 -22.81 -3.81 1.89
N SER A 185 -23.73 -4.61 2.40
CA SER A 185 -24.24 -4.48 3.75
C SER A 185 -24.33 -5.84 4.42
N GLY A 186 -24.22 -5.85 5.74
CA GLY A 186 -24.36 -7.08 6.50
C GLY A 186 -24.25 -6.89 8.00
N THR A 187 -24.23 -8.01 8.71
CA THR A 187 -23.99 -8.11 10.14
C THR A 187 -22.99 -9.23 10.40
N GLY A 188 -22.28 -9.16 11.54
CA GLY A 188 -21.39 -10.22 11.98
C GLY A 188 -20.11 -10.35 11.14
N LYS A 189 -19.53 -11.56 11.15
CA LYS A 189 -18.34 -11.92 10.37
C LYS A 189 -18.72 -12.18 8.90
N LYS A 190 -18.08 -11.48 7.96
CA LYS A 190 -18.31 -11.65 6.52
C LYS A 190 -17.02 -11.56 5.72
N LEU A 191 -17.03 -12.20 4.55
CA LEU A 191 -16.03 -12.04 3.51
C LEU A 191 -16.68 -11.35 2.31
N VAL A 192 -16.19 -10.17 1.96
CA VAL A 192 -16.60 -9.45 0.75
C VAL A 192 -15.57 -9.71 -0.33
N ARG A 193 -15.99 -10.24 -1.48
CA ARG A 193 -15.11 -10.38 -2.63
C ARG A 193 -14.90 -9.00 -3.24
N VAL A 194 -13.64 -8.64 -3.50
CA VAL A 194 -13.32 -7.37 -4.17
C VAL A 194 -13.86 -7.45 -5.62
N PRO A 195 -14.71 -6.50 -6.04
CA PRO A 195 -15.26 -6.48 -7.39
C PRO A 195 -14.15 -6.43 -8.46
N ALA A 196 -14.33 -7.19 -9.53
CA ALA A 196 -13.30 -7.33 -10.58
C ALA A 196 -13.20 -6.11 -11.50
N ASP A 197 -14.22 -5.25 -11.49
CA ASP A 197 -14.38 -4.03 -12.28
C ASP A 197 -13.92 -2.76 -11.55
N LEU A 198 -13.40 -2.86 -10.32
CA LEU A 198 -12.85 -1.72 -9.60
C LEU A 198 -11.59 -1.15 -10.28
N PRO A 199 -11.36 0.17 -10.18
CA PRO A 199 -10.07 0.78 -10.55
C PRO A 199 -8.92 0.27 -9.66
N ASP A 200 -7.68 0.46 -10.11
CA ASP A 200 -6.47 0.07 -9.36
C ASP A 200 -6.36 0.77 -8.00
N ARG A 201 -6.99 1.95 -7.84
CA ARG A 201 -7.20 2.61 -6.56
C ARG A 201 -8.66 3.05 -6.45
N ALA A 202 -9.27 2.72 -5.32
CA ALA A 202 -10.60 3.19 -4.93
C ALA A 202 -10.52 3.72 -3.50
N VAL A 203 -11.55 4.44 -3.07
CA VAL A 203 -11.77 4.73 -1.65
C VAL A 203 -12.64 3.61 -1.09
N VAL A 204 -12.23 3.02 0.02
CA VAL A 204 -13.08 2.14 0.80
C VAL A 204 -13.70 2.93 1.93
N GLU A 205 -15.03 3.01 1.95
CA GLU A 205 -15.80 3.60 3.04
C GLU A 205 -16.43 2.47 3.84
N LEU A 206 -16.08 2.38 5.13
CA LEU A 206 -16.74 1.46 6.06
C LEU A 206 -17.55 2.30 7.05
N ARG A 207 -18.85 2.04 7.11
CA ARG A 207 -19.79 2.66 8.04
C ARG A 207 -20.35 1.63 9.00
N ASN A 208 -20.34 1.98 10.28
CA ASN A 208 -21.02 1.25 11.33
C ASN A 208 -22.43 1.83 11.54
N GLN A 209 -23.46 1.00 11.73
CA GLN A 209 -24.88 1.43 11.74
C GLN A 209 -25.52 1.39 13.12
N GLY A 210 -24.74 1.27 14.20
CA GLY A 210 -25.27 1.20 15.55
C GLY A 210 -24.16 1.02 16.59
N PRO A 211 -24.50 0.93 17.89
CA PRO A 211 -23.52 0.76 18.95
C PRO A 211 -22.68 -0.51 18.73
N GLY A 212 -21.37 -0.40 18.90
CA GLY A 212 -20.45 -1.52 18.70
C GLY A 212 -19.19 -1.17 17.92
N SER A 213 -18.55 -2.16 17.33
CA SER A 213 -17.33 -2.02 16.55
C SER A 213 -17.34 -2.88 15.28
N THR A 214 -16.89 -2.30 14.18
CA THR A 214 -16.64 -3.03 12.93
C THR A 214 -15.19 -2.86 12.51
N ARG A 215 -14.52 -3.99 12.24
CA ARG A 215 -13.12 -4.04 11.80
C ARG A 215 -13.03 -4.57 10.37
N LEU A 216 -12.18 -3.91 9.56
CA LEU A 216 -11.91 -4.25 8.18
C LEU A 216 -10.48 -4.76 8.03
N TYR A 217 -10.33 -5.86 7.30
CA TYR A 217 -9.04 -6.44 6.96
C TYR A 217 -8.95 -6.77 5.47
N LYS A 218 -7.80 -6.52 4.86
CA LYS A 218 -7.44 -7.08 3.55
C LYS A 218 -7.02 -8.53 3.73
N ARG A 219 -7.54 -9.45 2.91
CA ARG A 219 -7.23 -10.90 2.99
C ARG A 219 -6.97 -11.54 1.62
N ARG A 220 -5.92 -12.38 1.60
CA ARG A 220 -5.63 -13.33 0.52
C ARG A 220 -6.24 -14.68 0.88
N LEU A 221 -6.96 -15.30 -0.05
CA LEU A 221 -7.35 -16.71 0.05
C LEU A 221 -6.49 -17.55 -0.91
N PRO A 222 -6.22 -18.84 -0.59
CA PRO A 222 -6.58 -19.55 0.64
C PRO A 222 -5.52 -19.44 1.77
N ILE A 223 -4.45 -18.67 1.58
CA ILE A 223 -3.30 -18.64 2.50
C ILE A 223 -2.82 -17.20 2.64
N GLY A 224 -3.48 -16.42 3.49
CA GLY A 224 -3.18 -15.01 3.70
C GLY A 224 -3.35 -14.57 5.14
N SER A 225 -2.37 -13.84 5.67
CA SER A 225 -2.59 -13.05 6.88
C SER A 225 -3.63 -11.97 6.61
N ASN A 226 -4.41 -11.65 7.64
CA ASN A 226 -5.26 -10.47 7.62
C ASN A 226 -4.34 -9.26 7.77
N GLN A 227 -4.32 -8.38 6.79
CA GLN A 227 -3.71 -7.07 6.93
C GLN A 227 -4.81 -6.12 7.43
N TYR A 228 -4.61 -5.53 8.60
CA TYR A 228 -5.53 -4.55 9.15
C TYR A 228 -5.66 -3.36 8.20
N GLN A 229 -6.89 -2.94 7.94
CA GLN A 229 -7.20 -1.80 7.10
C GLN A 229 -7.80 -0.65 7.92
N GLY A 230 -8.60 -0.96 8.93
CA GLY A 230 -9.21 0.06 9.79
C GLY A 230 -10.32 -0.52 10.66
N ALA A 231 -10.80 0.30 11.59
CA ALA A 231 -11.92 -0.01 12.46
C ALA A 231 -12.78 1.24 12.66
N VAL A 232 -14.07 1.02 12.86
CA VAL A 232 -15.06 2.05 13.20
C VAL A 232 -15.81 1.61 14.44
N HIS A 233 -16.15 2.56 15.29
CA HIS A 233 -16.95 2.36 16.48
C HIS A 233 -18.28 3.12 16.37
N ASP A 234 -19.33 2.60 16.96
CA ASP A 234 -20.66 3.24 17.05
C ASP A 234 -21.20 3.71 15.69
N GLU A 235 -21.45 4.99 15.47
CA GLU A 235 -21.95 5.50 14.19
C GLU A 235 -20.85 6.13 13.31
N GLN A 236 -19.59 5.79 13.58
CA GLN A 236 -18.44 6.33 12.86
C GLN A 236 -18.31 5.79 11.42
N VAL A 237 -17.55 6.54 10.62
CA VAL A 237 -17.19 6.21 9.25
C VAL A 237 -15.69 6.39 9.10
N ILE A 238 -15.01 5.38 8.56
CA ILE A 238 -13.65 5.51 8.05
C ILE A 238 -13.68 5.56 6.53
N ARG A 239 -12.80 6.36 5.95
CA ARG A 239 -12.49 6.31 4.51
C ARG A 239 -10.99 6.20 4.36
N ASP A 240 -10.55 5.23 3.59
CA ASP A 240 -9.12 5.10 3.26
C ASP A 240 -8.91 4.69 1.80
N VAL A 241 -7.71 4.91 1.30
CA VAL A 241 -7.30 4.48 -0.04
C VAL A 241 -7.13 2.97 -0.05
N PHE A 242 -7.93 2.32 -0.88
CA PHE A 242 -7.84 0.91 -1.22
C PHE A 242 -7.08 0.72 -2.53
N GLU A 243 -5.80 0.35 -2.45
CA GLU A 243 -5.01 -0.03 -3.62
C GLU A 243 -5.27 -1.50 -4.00
N TYR A 244 -5.91 -1.69 -5.16
CA TYR A 244 -6.07 -2.96 -5.83
C TYR A 244 -4.95 -3.16 -6.86
N ARG A 245 -3.94 -3.96 -6.53
CA ARG A 245 -2.96 -4.38 -7.53
C ARG A 245 -3.44 -5.66 -8.20
N ARG A 246 -3.82 -5.58 -9.48
CA ARG A 246 -4.31 -6.71 -10.31
C ARG A 246 -3.42 -7.97 -10.25
N PHE A 247 -2.12 -7.80 -9.98
CA PHE A 247 -1.14 -8.90 -9.91
C PHE A 247 -0.74 -9.34 -8.49
N TYR A 248 -1.26 -8.72 -7.40
CA TYR A 248 -0.86 -9.04 -6.03
C TYR A 248 -2.02 -9.22 -4.99
N THR A 249 -1.91 -10.36 -4.32
CA THR A 249 -2.33 -10.75 -2.95
C THR A 249 -3.80 -10.71 -2.52
N TYR A 250 -4.52 -9.59 -2.48
CA TYR A 250 -5.77 -9.51 -1.70
C TYR A 250 -7.04 -9.49 -2.56
N ARG A 251 -7.83 -10.57 -2.53
CA ARG A 251 -9.08 -10.72 -3.31
C ARG A 251 -10.35 -10.54 -2.47
N TYR A 252 -10.19 -10.48 -1.16
CA TYR A 252 -11.30 -10.40 -0.22
C TYR A 252 -11.01 -9.36 0.83
N LEU A 253 -12.08 -8.71 1.28
CA LEU A 253 -12.12 -7.94 2.50
C LEU A 253 -12.83 -8.76 3.56
N ARG A 254 -12.18 -8.95 4.70
CA ARG A 254 -12.79 -9.59 5.86
C ARG A 254 -13.34 -8.50 6.77
N ILE A 255 -14.62 -8.63 7.11
CA ILE A 255 -15.32 -7.75 8.04
C ILE A 255 -15.66 -8.55 9.28
N ILE A 256 -15.35 -8.00 10.44
CA ILE A 256 -15.74 -8.54 11.75
C ILE A 256 -16.50 -7.43 12.44
N SER A 257 -17.78 -7.67 12.72
CA SER A 257 -18.68 -6.70 13.33
C SER A 257 -19.55 -7.36 14.39
N ASP A 258 -19.87 -6.61 15.43
CA ASP A 258 -20.91 -6.92 16.43
C ASP A 258 -22.28 -6.28 16.08
N THR A 259 -22.33 -5.45 15.03
CA THR A 259 -23.51 -4.68 14.63
C THR A 259 -23.73 -4.75 13.11
N ALA A 260 -24.67 -3.95 12.60
CA ALA A 260 -24.90 -3.79 11.18
C ALA A 260 -23.88 -2.81 10.59
N TRP A 261 -23.43 -3.10 9.37
CA TRP A 261 -22.40 -2.32 8.69
C TRP A 261 -22.72 -2.15 7.21
N THR A 262 -22.12 -1.11 6.62
CA THR A 262 -22.09 -0.87 5.16
C THR A 262 -20.65 -0.68 4.72
N LEU A 263 -20.26 -1.35 3.63
CA LEU A 263 -18.99 -1.17 2.96
C LEU A 263 -19.26 -0.65 1.55
N SER A 264 -18.73 0.53 1.24
CA SER A 264 -18.87 1.17 -0.06
C SER A 264 -17.50 1.32 -0.73
N PHE A 265 -17.46 1.18 -2.05
CA PHE A 265 -16.31 1.56 -2.86
C PHE A 265 -16.64 2.85 -3.61
N LEU A 266 -15.82 3.88 -3.43
CA LEU A 266 -15.95 5.18 -4.09
C LEU A 266 -14.75 5.40 -5.01
N ASP A 267 -14.86 6.32 -5.95
CA ASP A 267 -13.70 6.96 -6.58
C ASP A 267 -13.48 8.36 -5.99
N ALA A 268 -12.50 9.10 -6.49
CA ALA A 268 -12.22 10.48 -6.06
C ALA A 268 -13.46 11.39 -6.15
N ALA A 269 -14.34 11.19 -7.15
CA ALA A 269 -15.55 11.98 -7.33
C ALA A 269 -16.65 11.70 -6.28
N GLY A 270 -16.59 10.54 -5.59
CA GLY A 270 -17.53 10.15 -4.54
C GLY A 270 -17.12 10.58 -3.13
N VAL A 271 -15.94 11.18 -2.96
CA VAL A 271 -15.44 11.64 -1.64
C VAL A 271 -16.28 12.84 -1.15
N PRO A 272 -16.60 12.92 0.16
CA PRO A 272 -17.26 14.09 0.74
C PRO A 272 -16.50 15.39 0.47
N ARG A 273 -17.24 16.49 0.38
CA ARG A 273 -16.66 17.79 0.02
C ARG A 273 -16.90 18.83 1.09
N PHE A 274 -15.96 19.75 1.18
CA PHE A 274 -16.07 20.93 2.01
C PHE A 274 -15.36 22.11 1.34
N ALA A 275 -15.75 23.33 1.71
CA ALA A 275 -15.18 24.57 1.16
C ALA A 275 -14.52 25.45 2.23
N SER A 276 -14.96 25.34 3.48
CA SER A 276 -14.45 26.16 4.59
C SER A 276 -14.11 25.32 5.81
N SER A 277 -14.96 24.38 6.20
CA SER A 277 -14.71 23.53 7.36
C SER A 277 -15.32 22.14 7.22
N THR A 278 -14.71 21.17 7.89
CA THR A 278 -15.21 19.79 7.98
C THR A 278 -14.73 19.13 9.27
N ARG A 279 -15.31 17.99 9.62
CA ARG A 279 -15.01 17.23 10.84
C ARG A 279 -15.05 15.74 10.59
N GLY A 280 -14.28 14.99 11.36
CA GLY A 280 -14.26 13.53 11.33
C GLY A 280 -13.87 12.94 12.69
N THR A 281 -13.90 11.62 12.78
CA THR A 281 -13.68 10.89 14.04
C THR A 281 -12.42 10.03 14.05
N CYS A 282 -11.79 9.87 12.89
CA CYS A 282 -10.72 8.93 12.59
C CYS A 282 -10.16 9.24 11.20
N ASP A 283 -9.34 8.33 10.66
CA ASP A 283 -8.91 8.34 9.25
C ASP A 283 -10.05 8.63 8.28
N ASP A 284 -9.83 9.61 7.40
CA ASP A 284 -10.83 10.04 6.43
C ASP A 284 -10.20 10.59 5.15
N LEU A 285 -11.01 10.63 4.10
CA LEU A 285 -10.71 11.34 2.86
C LEU A 285 -11.75 12.44 2.67
N GLN A 286 -11.26 13.64 2.34
CA GLN A 286 -12.08 14.82 2.14
C GLN A 286 -11.60 15.57 0.91
N LEU A 287 -12.52 16.06 0.10
CA LEU A 287 -12.21 16.90 -1.04
C LEU A 287 -12.44 18.37 -0.66
N TYR A 288 -11.34 19.11 -0.54
CA TYR A 288 -11.40 20.56 -0.41
C TYR A 288 -11.74 21.17 -1.76
N THR A 289 -12.78 22.00 -1.81
CA THR A 289 -13.30 22.63 -3.03
C THR A 289 -13.13 24.15 -3.05
N GLY A 290 -12.66 24.75 -1.96
CA GLY A 290 -12.39 26.18 -1.89
C GLY A 290 -11.15 26.60 -2.70
N GLY A 291 -10.88 27.90 -2.74
CA GLY A 291 -9.67 28.48 -3.36
C GLY A 291 -8.44 28.42 -2.44
N PRO A 292 -7.37 29.17 -2.74
CA PRO A 292 -6.20 29.25 -1.89
C PRO A 292 -6.53 29.64 -0.44
N GLY A 293 -5.94 28.97 0.54
CA GLY A 293 -6.25 29.17 1.95
C GLY A 293 -5.24 28.56 2.93
N LEU A 294 -5.29 29.01 4.19
CA LEU A 294 -4.59 28.41 5.32
C LEU A 294 -5.52 27.42 6.01
N ALA A 295 -5.17 26.14 5.99
CA ALA A 295 -5.88 25.10 6.71
C ALA A 295 -5.28 24.91 8.11
N ARG A 296 -6.13 24.68 9.11
CA ARG A 296 -5.76 24.35 10.48
C ARG A 296 -6.52 23.11 10.91
N LEU A 297 -5.78 22.06 11.23
CA LEU A 297 -6.35 20.85 11.79
C LEU A 297 -6.29 20.93 13.31
N ALA A 298 -7.44 20.85 13.96
CA ALA A 298 -7.53 20.64 15.39
C ALA A 298 -7.92 19.17 15.63
N ASP A 299 -7.05 18.44 16.32
CA ASP A 299 -7.35 17.10 16.83
C ASP A 299 -7.66 17.20 18.33
N SER A 300 -8.66 16.44 18.78
CA SER A 300 -9.00 16.29 20.20
C SER A 300 -8.13 15.25 20.92
N GLY A 301 -7.38 14.44 20.17
CA GLY A 301 -6.49 13.41 20.69
C GLY A 301 -5.04 13.86 20.91
N GLY A 302 -4.32 13.05 21.70
CA GLY A 302 -2.90 13.24 21.98
C GLY A 302 -1.95 12.59 20.96
N ASP A 303 -2.45 11.86 19.96
CA ASP A 303 -1.62 11.06 19.04
C ASP A 303 -1.11 11.87 17.83
N GLY A 304 -1.66 13.07 17.61
CA GLY A 304 -1.36 13.87 16.43
C GLY A 304 -2.03 13.34 15.16
N ALA A 305 -1.89 14.09 14.08
CA ALA A 305 -2.53 13.79 12.82
C ALA A 305 -1.63 14.15 11.65
N ALA A 306 -1.61 13.27 10.64
CA ALA A 306 -0.92 13.50 9.39
C ALA A 306 -1.93 13.84 8.28
N VAL A 307 -1.65 14.91 7.54
CA VAL A 307 -2.45 15.33 6.38
C VAL A 307 -1.62 15.19 5.13
N SER A 308 -2.17 14.53 4.13
CA SER A 308 -1.54 14.32 2.83
C SER A 308 -2.44 14.74 1.69
N SER A 309 -1.83 15.21 0.59
CA SER A 309 -2.52 15.47 -0.66
C SER A 309 -2.48 14.25 -1.57
N LEU A 310 -3.59 14.01 -2.27
CA LEU A 310 -3.75 12.96 -3.26
C LEU A 310 -4.09 13.57 -4.63
N ASP A 311 -3.71 12.89 -5.70
CA ASP A 311 -4.23 13.20 -7.05
C ASP A 311 -5.61 12.57 -7.27
N GLY A 312 -6.23 12.84 -8.43
CA GLY A 312 -7.53 12.26 -8.78
C GLY A 312 -7.53 10.75 -9.03
N ASP A 313 -6.35 10.13 -9.17
CA ASP A 313 -6.18 8.67 -9.20
C ASP A 313 -5.87 8.11 -7.79
N LEU A 314 -6.08 8.92 -6.73
CA LEU A 314 -5.84 8.59 -5.33
C LEU A 314 -4.37 8.25 -5.00
N LYS A 315 -3.43 8.69 -5.84
CA LYS A 315 -2.00 8.53 -5.57
C LYS A 315 -1.52 9.66 -4.66
N LEU A 316 -0.69 9.30 -3.68
CA LEU A 316 -0.04 10.26 -2.80
C LEU A 316 0.83 11.24 -3.59
N LEU A 317 0.54 12.54 -3.46
CA LEU A 317 1.35 13.63 -3.98
C LEU A 317 2.38 14.11 -2.95
N GLY A 318 2.02 14.10 -1.67
CA GLY A 318 2.94 14.38 -0.57
C GLY A 318 2.23 14.66 0.74
N VAL A 319 2.99 14.60 1.84
CA VAL A 319 2.55 15.03 3.16
C VAL A 319 2.51 16.56 3.16
N MET A 320 1.40 17.12 3.62
CA MET A 320 1.21 18.57 3.74
C MET A 320 1.51 19.06 5.15
N ALA A 321 1.26 18.19 6.14
CA ALA A 321 1.32 18.55 7.55
C ALA A 321 1.36 17.28 8.41
N ASP A 322 2.03 17.36 9.55
CA ASP A 322 2.08 16.32 10.59
C ASP A 322 2.16 16.99 11.98
N GLY A 323 1.75 16.27 13.04
CA GLY A 323 1.78 16.73 14.44
C GLY A 323 0.39 16.99 15.07
N HIS A 324 0.36 17.64 16.24
CA HIS A 324 -0.88 17.76 17.04
C HIS A 324 -1.87 18.83 16.56
N ARG A 325 -1.36 19.95 16.03
CA ARG A 325 -2.19 21.08 15.56
C ARG A 325 -1.67 21.64 14.25
N PRO A 326 -1.45 20.78 13.24
CA PRO A 326 -0.73 21.20 12.07
C PRO A 326 -1.54 22.23 11.28
N SER A 327 -0.81 23.21 10.75
CA SER A 327 -1.34 24.17 9.80
C SER A 327 -0.61 24.05 8.47
N PHE A 328 -1.35 24.20 7.38
CA PHE A 328 -0.80 23.97 6.05
C PHE A 328 -1.51 24.81 4.99
N ALA A 329 -0.77 25.18 3.97
CA ALA A 329 -1.30 25.95 2.85
C ALA A 329 -2.03 25.03 1.85
N LEU A 330 -3.18 25.48 1.36
CA LEU A 330 -3.96 24.85 0.30
C LEU A 330 -4.02 25.78 -0.91
N ALA A 331 -3.77 25.26 -2.11
CA ALA A 331 -3.87 26.02 -3.36
C ALA A 331 -5.29 26.10 -3.94
N GLY A 332 -6.21 25.25 -3.48
CA GLY A 332 -7.49 25.00 -4.16
C GLY A 332 -7.48 23.66 -4.88
N PRO A 333 -8.61 23.24 -5.49
CA PRO A 333 -9.25 21.97 -5.20
C PRO A 333 -8.29 20.79 -5.04
N VAL A 334 -8.31 20.18 -3.85
CA VAL A 334 -7.36 19.13 -3.48
C VAL A 334 -8.05 18.02 -2.70
N LEU A 335 -7.69 16.78 -3.03
CA LEU A 335 -8.10 15.62 -2.27
C LEU A 335 -7.15 15.44 -1.09
N LEU A 336 -7.70 15.47 0.12
CA LEU A 336 -6.98 15.33 1.36
C LEU A 336 -7.20 13.94 1.94
N ARG A 337 -6.12 13.33 2.43
CA ARG A 337 -6.14 12.16 3.30
C ARG A 337 -5.69 12.61 4.68
N ILE A 338 -6.56 12.42 5.67
CA ILE A 338 -6.32 12.75 7.07
C ILE A 338 -6.15 11.44 7.81
N LEU A 339 -5.02 11.27 8.48
CA LEU A 339 -4.69 10.08 9.26
C LEU A 339 -4.62 10.45 10.73
N THR A 340 -5.53 9.91 11.53
CA THR A 340 -5.61 10.10 12.98
C THR A 340 -6.50 9.04 13.62
N SER A 341 -6.18 8.67 14.86
CA SER A 341 -6.99 7.82 15.72
C SER A 341 -8.13 8.57 16.41
N SER A 342 -8.16 9.90 16.31
CA SER A 342 -8.93 10.77 17.20
C SER A 342 -9.87 11.72 16.44
N PRO A 343 -10.94 12.23 17.10
CA PRO A 343 -11.83 13.18 16.46
C PRO A 343 -11.15 14.50 16.13
N TRP A 344 -11.41 14.99 14.93
CA TRP A 344 -10.73 16.14 14.36
C TRP A 344 -11.70 17.11 13.68
N SER A 345 -11.30 18.38 13.62
CA SER A 345 -11.92 19.42 12.80
C SER A 345 -10.86 20.11 11.94
N LEU A 346 -11.22 20.39 10.70
CA LEU A 346 -10.37 21.10 9.76
C LEU A 346 -11.08 22.38 9.36
N ASP A 347 -10.44 23.52 9.61
CA ASP A 347 -10.93 24.84 9.23
C ASP A 347 -9.97 25.48 8.24
N VAL A 348 -10.49 26.11 7.20
CA VAL A 348 -9.72 26.76 6.14
C VAL A 348 -10.07 28.23 6.10
N GLN A 349 -9.06 29.07 6.34
CA GLN A 349 -9.12 30.52 6.19
C GLN A 349 -8.69 30.90 4.77
N PRO A 350 -9.59 31.43 3.92
CA PRO A 350 -9.24 31.82 2.56
C PRO A 350 -8.16 32.92 2.54
N VAL A 351 -7.26 32.84 1.57
CA VAL A 351 -6.27 33.89 1.30
C VAL A 351 -6.84 34.82 0.22
N THR A 352 -7.39 35.95 0.63
CA THR A 352 -7.98 36.93 -0.29
C THR A 352 -7.06 38.13 -0.50
N GLY A 353 -6.32 38.16 -1.61
CA GLY A 353 -5.74 39.36 -2.26
C GLY A 353 -4.93 40.37 -1.42
N GLY A 354 -4.62 40.06 -0.16
CA GLY A 354 -4.01 40.95 0.82
C GLY A 354 -2.88 40.26 1.58
N GLU A 355 -2.72 40.63 2.86
CA GLU A 355 -1.70 40.06 3.74
C GLU A 355 -1.92 38.55 3.93
N LEU A 356 -0.86 37.76 3.73
CA LEU A 356 -0.91 36.31 3.95
C LEU A 356 -1.12 36.05 5.45
N PRO A 357 -2.02 35.12 5.84
CA PRO A 357 -2.28 34.80 7.25
C PRO A 357 -1.15 33.95 7.88
N PHE A 358 0.08 34.08 7.37
CA PHE A 358 1.25 33.30 7.75
C PHE A 358 2.13 34.11 8.68
N ARG A 359 2.86 33.42 9.56
CA ARG A 359 3.90 34.07 10.34
C ARG A 359 5.01 34.55 9.41
N THR A 360 5.37 35.81 9.55
CA THR A 360 6.41 36.44 8.73
C THR A 360 7.73 36.53 9.49
N PHE A 361 8.84 36.48 8.77
CA PHE A 361 10.15 36.78 9.34
C PHE A 361 11.08 37.44 8.35
N SER A 362 11.93 38.34 8.84
CA SER A 362 13.00 38.98 8.06
C SER A 362 14.39 38.55 8.50
N THR A 363 14.54 38.16 9.77
CA THR A 363 15.84 37.84 10.40
C THR A 363 15.81 36.46 11.05
N ALA A 364 14.81 36.19 11.90
CA ALA A 364 14.70 34.89 12.55
C ALA A 364 13.25 34.50 12.83
N ILE A 365 12.99 33.20 12.85
CA ILE A 365 11.73 32.59 13.27
C ILE A 365 11.99 31.20 13.85
N GLU A 366 11.18 30.81 14.82
CA GLU A 366 11.22 29.50 15.45
C GLU A 366 9.81 28.91 15.49
N GLY A 367 9.72 27.59 15.48
CA GLY A 367 8.46 26.87 15.62
C GLY A 367 8.69 25.42 16.05
N SER A 368 7.59 24.72 16.28
CA SER A 368 7.61 23.31 16.69
C SER A 368 6.55 22.46 16.00
N GLU A 369 5.73 23.08 15.16
CA GLU A 369 4.63 22.42 14.46
C GLU A 369 4.79 22.61 12.95
N SER A 370 4.02 21.85 12.18
CA SER A 370 3.88 22.09 10.75
C SER A 370 3.13 23.41 10.53
N GLU A 371 3.73 24.34 9.79
CA GLU A 371 3.11 25.63 9.47
C GLU A 371 3.70 26.24 8.19
N PRO A 372 2.89 27.03 7.44
CA PRO A 372 3.42 27.90 6.41
C PRO A 372 3.98 29.20 7.02
N ILE A 373 5.13 29.63 6.51
CA ILE A 373 5.82 30.86 6.91
C ILE A 373 6.17 31.72 5.68
N HIS A 374 6.29 33.02 5.88
CA HIS A 374 6.59 33.98 4.81
C HIS A 374 7.87 34.76 5.11
N PHE A 375 8.87 34.62 4.23
CA PHE A 375 10.13 35.35 4.35
C PHE A 375 10.03 36.74 3.71
N THR A 376 10.15 37.77 4.55
CA THR A 376 10.02 39.20 4.19
C THR A 376 11.36 39.94 4.18
N GLY A 377 12.45 39.24 4.48
CA GLY A 377 13.80 39.80 4.40
C GLY A 377 14.28 39.95 2.95
N ARG A 378 15.38 40.68 2.77
CA ARG A 378 16.10 40.72 1.49
C ARG A 378 16.59 39.32 1.14
N THR A 379 16.83 39.07 -0.15
CA THR A 379 17.42 37.81 -0.59
C THR A 379 18.73 37.52 0.16
N SER A 380 18.77 36.45 0.94
CA SER A 380 19.88 36.16 1.87
C SER A 380 20.06 34.66 2.12
N HIS A 381 21.23 34.29 2.64
CA HIS A 381 21.46 32.96 3.18
C HIS A 381 20.75 32.84 4.53
N VAL A 382 19.98 31.77 4.70
CA VAL A 382 19.20 31.47 5.89
C VAL A 382 19.61 30.10 6.40
N ARG A 383 20.16 30.10 7.61
CA ARG A 383 20.46 28.90 8.38
C ARG A 383 19.15 28.30 8.90
N VAL A 384 18.92 27.04 8.58
CA VAL A 384 17.80 26.24 9.04
C VAL A 384 18.32 25.21 10.02
N ARG A 385 17.71 25.14 11.20
CA ARG A 385 18.00 24.13 12.23
C ARG A 385 16.73 23.35 12.54
N ASN A 386 16.89 22.05 12.74
CA ASN A 386 15.88 21.20 13.36
C ASN A 386 16.53 20.46 14.54
N VAL A 387 15.78 20.33 15.63
CA VAL A 387 16.20 19.72 16.88
C VAL A 387 15.08 18.82 17.37
N ASP A 388 15.39 17.57 17.69
CA ASP A 388 14.46 16.58 18.25
C ASP A 388 13.24 16.24 17.36
N GLY A 389 13.35 16.39 16.03
CA GLY A 389 12.30 16.04 15.07
C GLY A 389 12.60 14.74 14.30
N ASP A 390 11.62 13.83 14.21
CA ASP A 390 11.77 12.57 13.46
C ASP A 390 11.65 12.76 11.94
N THR A 391 10.77 13.67 11.52
CA THR A 391 10.59 14.05 10.11
C THR A 391 10.66 15.56 10.00
N PHE A 392 11.36 16.05 8.96
CA PHE A 392 11.42 17.48 8.68
C PHE A 392 11.56 17.72 7.18
N GLU A 393 10.56 18.39 6.61
CA GLU A 393 10.57 18.83 5.22
C GLU A 393 10.29 20.33 5.13
N VAL A 394 10.91 20.97 4.14
CA VAL A 394 10.62 22.36 3.80
C VAL A 394 10.33 22.43 2.32
N HIS A 395 9.14 22.93 1.99
CA HIS A 395 8.70 23.12 0.62
C HIS A 395 8.64 24.59 0.29
N LEU A 396 9.09 24.95 -0.92
CA LEU A 396 8.84 26.27 -1.49
C LEU A 396 7.47 26.26 -2.15
N LEU A 397 6.64 27.24 -1.79
CA LEU A 397 5.32 27.45 -2.36
C LEU A 397 5.33 28.61 -3.35
N GLY A 398 4.49 28.52 -4.38
CA GLY A 398 4.17 29.62 -5.28
C GLY A 398 3.26 30.65 -4.62
N SER A 399 3.02 31.77 -5.30
CA SER A 399 2.07 32.79 -4.86
C SER A 399 0.61 32.30 -4.85
N ASP A 400 0.33 31.22 -5.58
CA ASP A 400 -0.93 30.48 -5.58
C ASP A 400 -0.97 29.35 -4.54
N LEU A 401 0.05 29.27 -3.67
CA LEU A 401 0.25 28.24 -2.65
C LEU A 401 0.49 26.82 -3.21
N THR A 402 0.72 26.67 -4.52
CA THR A 402 1.11 25.38 -5.09
C THR A 402 2.54 25.02 -4.68
N ARG A 403 2.80 23.75 -4.39
CA ARG A 403 4.15 23.27 -4.10
C ARG A 403 5.00 23.34 -5.36
N GLN A 404 6.05 24.16 -5.34
CA GLN A 404 6.99 24.28 -6.46
C GLN A 404 8.14 23.29 -6.35
N THR A 405 8.78 23.21 -5.18
CA THR A 405 9.92 22.32 -4.96
C THR A 405 10.11 21.96 -3.49
N THR A 406 10.89 20.93 -3.24
CA THR A 406 11.32 20.51 -1.90
C THR A 406 12.73 21.03 -1.67
N LEU A 407 12.91 21.91 -0.69
CA LEU A 407 14.21 22.48 -0.34
C LEU A 407 14.96 21.55 0.64
N ILE A 408 14.23 20.95 1.57
CA ILE A 408 14.75 20.01 2.56
C ILE A 408 13.81 18.81 2.60
N SER A 409 14.37 17.60 2.58
CA SER A 409 13.62 16.36 2.81
C SER A 409 14.45 15.47 3.74
N ARG A 410 13.99 15.33 4.98
CA ARG A 410 14.53 14.40 5.97
C ARG A 410 13.39 13.49 6.42
N GLY A 411 13.39 12.28 5.88
CA GLY A 411 12.31 11.33 6.05
C GLY A 411 12.58 10.30 7.15
N MET A 412 11.48 9.72 7.65
CA MET A 412 11.40 8.67 8.67
C MET A 412 12.27 7.42 8.42
N TRP A 413 12.79 7.25 7.20
CA TRP A 413 13.53 6.07 6.76
C TRP A 413 15.05 6.31 6.61
N SER A 414 15.56 7.52 6.90
CA SER A 414 17.01 7.75 6.97
C SER A 414 17.53 7.27 8.33
N SER A 415 17.78 5.97 8.43
CA SER A 415 18.06 5.23 9.67
C SER A 415 19.38 5.58 10.40
N THR A 416 20.05 6.69 10.10
CA THR A 416 21.43 6.93 10.61
C THR A 416 21.86 8.38 10.78
N GLU A 417 21.05 9.38 10.43
CA GLU A 417 21.43 10.78 10.68
C GLU A 417 20.65 11.32 11.88
N SER A 418 21.34 12.04 12.76
CA SER A 418 20.73 12.63 13.96
C SER A 418 19.50 13.45 13.58
N ALA A 419 18.44 13.34 14.37
CA ALA A 419 17.26 14.23 14.34
C ALA A 419 17.67 15.71 14.33
N ASN A 420 18.85 16.01 14.88
CA ASN A 420 19.43 17.33 14.88
C ASN A 420 20.26 17.55 13.61
N PHE A 421 19.94 18.60 12.86
CA PHE A 421 20.77 19.04 11.74
C PHE A 421 20.72 20.55 11.57
N GLU A 422 21.72 21.06 10.84
CA GLU A 422 21.82 22.44 10.42
C GLU A 422 22.18 22.49 8.93
N LEU A 423 21.52 23.35 8.17
CA LEU A 423 21.84 23.59 6.76
C LEU A 423 21.58 25.05 6.40
N VAL A 424 22.13 25.52 5.27
CA VAL A 424 21.94 26.89 4.79
C VAL A 424 21.22 26.88 3.45
N LEU A 425 20.13 27.65 3.35
CA LEU A 425 19.37 27.86 2.13
C LEU A 425 19.56 29.30 1.63
N LEU A 426 19.50 29.52 0.32
CA LEU A 426 19.33 30.86 -0.24
C LEU A 426 17.82 31.13 -0.40
N LEU A 427 17.27 32.04 0.41
CA LEU A 427 15.87 32.45 0.30
C LEU A 427 15.75 33.79 -0.41
N LYS A 428 14.84 33.87 -1.38
CA LYS A 428 14.52 35.12 -2.07
C LYS A 428 13.48 35.90 -1.27
N GLU A 429 13.55 37.23 -1.35
CA GLU A 429 12.50 38.09 -0.81
C GLU A 429 11.10 37.64 -1.29
N GLY A 430 10.15 37.53 -0.36
CA GLY A 430 8.79 37.07 -0.63
C GLY A 430 8.62 35.54 -0.74
N SER A 431 9.64 34.75 -0.38
CA SER A 431 9.50 33.28 -0.40
C SER A 431 8.46 32.81 0.62
N ILE A 432 7.53 31.98 0.17
CA ILE A 432 6.56 31.30 1.02
C ILE A 432 7.03 29.86 1.21
N LEU A 433 7.14 29.42 2.45
CA LEU A 433 7.61 28.07 2.79
C LEU A 433 6.53 27.31 3.53
N GLN A 434 6.35 26.03 3.24
CA GLN A 434 5.65 25.09 4.10
C GLN A 434 6.70 24.29 4.88
N VAL A 435 6.69 24.41 6.21
CA VAL A 435 7.43 23.51 7.10
C VAL A 435 6.52 22.34 7.44
N VAL A 436 7.03 21.12 7.27
CA VAL A 436 6.35 19.87 7.63
C VAL A 436 7.22 19.16 8.64
N THR A 437 6.69 18.90 9.83
CA THR A 437 7.43 18.26 10.92
C THR A 437 6.49 17.41 11.77
N SER A 438 6.89 16.21 12.15
CA SER A 438 6.13 15.34 13.07
C SER A 438 6.34 15.69 14.54
N GLY A 439 7.21 16.66 14.82
CA GLY A 439 7.57 17.13 16.17
C GLY A 439 8.89 17.89 16.17
N GLY A 440 9.47 18.11 17.34
CA GLY A 440 10.75 18.79 17.49
C GLY A 440 10.65 20.31 17.29
N LYS A 441 11.74 21.01 17.60
CA LYS A 441 11.86 22.45 17.41
C LYS A 441 12.63 22.73 16.12
N TRP A 442 12.26 23.76 15.41
CA TRP A 442 12.98 24.23 14.24
C TRP A 442 13.16 25.74 14.28
N SER A 443 14.20 26.22 13.60
CA SER A 443 14.44 27.65 13.44
C SER A 443 15.04 27.99 12.08
N PHE A 444 14.72 29.20 11.62
CA PHE A 444 15.33 29.85 10.47
C PHE A 444 15.98 31.13 10.96
N GLN A 445 17.22 31.37 10.58
CA GLN A 445 17.97 32.57 10.95
C GLN A 445 18.80 33.05 9.77
N THR A 446 18.69 34.32 9.39
CA THR A 446 19.57 34.93 8.40
C THR A 446 21.01 34.87 8.88
N VAL A 447 21.91 34.45 8.01
CA VAL A 447 23.34 34.52 8.26
C VAL A 447 23.77 35.90 7.83
N ASP A 448 24.06 36.77 8.79
CA ASP A 448 24.65 38.08 8.49
C ASP A 448 25.95 37.85 7.71
N GLY A 449 26.05 38.48 6.54
CA GLY A 449 27.21 38.44 5.66
C GLY A 449 28.29 39.41 6.08
#